data_AF-A0A160F4L2-F1
#
_entry.id   AF-A0A160F4L2-F1
#
_cell.length_a   1.000
_cell.length_b   1.000
_cell.length_c   1.000
_cell.angle_alpha   90.00
_cell.angle_beta   90.00
_cell.angle_gamma   90.00
#
_symmetry.space_group_name_H-M   'P 1'
#
loop_
_entity.id
_entity.type
_entity.pdbx_description
1 polymer ?
#
loop_
_entity_poly.entity_id
_entity_poly.type
_entity_poly.pdbx_seq_one_letter_code
_entity_poly.pdbx_strand_id
1 'polypeptide(L)'
;MLIRYRKNYEKIAMGLLSFMPTEKELKKLQQTMKHYETNDDWQLFLWKEEEDVIGIIGVVLRAGQVEIQHISVNPSHRHQGIGKEMVKALKDLYPNHELKPNEFTAAFLEKCEL
;
A
#
# COMPACT_ATOMS: atom_id res chain seq x y z
N MET A 1 4.10 9.03 -8.58
CA MET A 1 4.67 9.53 -7.31
C MET A 1 3.90 8.97 -6.12
N LEU A 2 4.59 8.67 -5.03
CA LEU A 2 3.99 8.19 -3.78
C LEU A 2 3.49 9.38 -2.94
N ILE A 3 2.23 9.37 -2.52
CA ILE A 3 1.64 10.39 -1.66
C ILE A 3 0.99 9.76 -0.43
N ARG A 4 0.99 10.46 0.71
CA ARG A 4 0.29 9.99 1.91
C ARG A 4 -1.22 10.10 1.71
N TYR A 5 -1.94 9.06 2.15
CA TYR A 5 -3.40 9.03 2.14
C TYR A 5 -4.01 10.21 2.90
N ARG A 6 -5.17 10.67 2.41
CA ARG A 6 -6.04 11.66 3.05
C ARG A 6 -7.49 11.22 2.86
N LYS A 7 -8.38 11.64 3.76
CA LYS A 7 -9.78 11.19 3.80
C LYS A 7 -10.56 11.40 2.50
N ASN A 8 -10.26 12.46 1.74
CA ASN A 8 -10.90 12.70 0.43
C ASN A 8 -10.61 11.60 -0.61
N TYR A 9 -9.60 10.75 -0.39
CA TYR A 9 -9.29 9.59 -1.23
C TYR A 9 -9.93 8.28 -0.73
N GLU A 10 -10.74 8.28 0.33
CA GLU A 10 -11.29 7.05 0.93
C GLU A 10 -11.95 6.13 -0.10
N LYS A 11 -12.81 6.67 -0.97
CA LYS A 11 -13.50 5.88 -1.98
C LYS A 11 -12.55 5.16 -2.95
N ILE A 12 -11.54 5.86 -3.47
CA ILE A 12 -10.57 5.26 -4.41
C ILE A 12 -9.61 4.32 -3.68
N ALA A 13 -9.24 4.63 -2.44
CA ALA A 13 -8.41 3.77 -1.59
C ALA A 13 -9.10 2.44 -1.30
N MET A 14 -10.38 2.45 -0.91
CA MET A 14 -11.19 1.24 -0.76
C MET A 14 -11.28 0.44 -2.05
N GLY A 15 -11.49 1.12 -3.19
CA GLY A 15 -11.51 0.49 -4.51
C GLY A 15 -10.20 -0.25 -4.81
N LEU A 16 -9.05 0.38 -4.57
CA LEU A 16 -7.74 -0.25 -4.77
C LEU A 16 -7.48 -1.37 -3.76
N LEU A 17 -7.78 -1.16 -2.47
CA LEU A 17 -7.64 -2.18 -1.44
C LEU A 17 -8.47 -3.43 -1.76
N SER A 18 -9.64 -3.28 -2.39
CA SER A 18 -10.51 -4.41 -2.75
C SER A 18 -9.86 -5.44 -3.70
N PHE A 19 -8.74 -5.08 -4.34
CA PHE A 19 -7.93 -6.00 -5.14
C PHE A 19 -7.04 -6.93 -4.30
N MET A 20 -6.89 -6.67 -2.99
CA MET A 20 -6.21 -7.58 -2.06
C MET A 20 -7.09 -8.79 -1.78
N PRO A 21 -6.52 -10.01 -1.71
CA PRO A 21 -7.29 -11.23 -1.43
C PRO A 21 -7.98 -11.18 -0.06
N THR A 22 -7.41 -10.44 0.89
CA THR A 22 -7.93 -10.27 2.24
C THR A 22 -9.08 -9.28 2.33
N GLU A 23 -9.27 -8.38 1.36
CA GLU A 23 -10.13 -7.20 1.48
C GLU A 23 -11.37 -7.24 0.55
N LYS A 24 -12.07 -8.39 0.50
CA LYS A 24 -13.19 -8.59 -0.44
C LYS A 24 -14.54 -8.08 0.06
N GLU A 25 -14.74 -8.06 1.37
CA GLU A 25 -16.01 -7.68 1.98
C GLU A 25 -16.02 -6.19 2.34
N LEU A 26 -17.12 -5.50 2.02
CA LEU A 26 -17.26 -4.07 2.30
C LEU A 26 -17.03 -3.73 3.78
N LYS A 27 -17.55 -4.55 4.68
CA LYS A 27 -17.38 -4.35 6.14
C LYS A 27 -15.91 -4.45 6.55
N LYS A 28 -15.16 -5.37 5.94
CA LYS A 28 -13.73 -5.53 6.20
C LYS A 28 -12.93 -4.35 5.65
N LEU A 29 -13.21 -3.92 4.43
CA LEU A 29 -12.61 -2.71 3.85
C LEU A 29 -12.82 -1.48 4.74
N GLN A 30 -14.04 -1.27 5.26
CA GLN A 30 -14.35 -0.18 6.18
C GLN A 30 -13.55 -0.27 7.48
N GLN A 31 -13.38 -1.47 8.03
CA GLN A 31 -12.56 -1.70 9.23
C GLN A 31 -11.07 -1.42 8.96
N THR A 32 -10.56 -1.90 7.83
CA THR A 32 -9.17 -1.66 7.38
C THR A 32 -8.91 -0.17 7.19
N MET A 33 -9.80 0.56 6.51
CA MET A 33 -9.69 2.02 6.36
C MET A 33 -9.70 2.74 7.71
N LYS A 34 -10.64 2.37 8.60
CA LYS A 34 -10.67 2.94 9.95
C LYS A 34 -9.36 2.69 10.70
N HIS A 35 -8.74 1.53 10.52
CA HIS A 35 -7.46 1.24 11.15
C HIS A 35 -6.35 2.17 10.65
N TYR A 36 -6.25 2.37 9.33
CA TYR A 36 -5.33 3.35 8.74
C TYR A 36 -5.62 4.80 9.13
N GLU A 37 -6.87 5.16 9.46
CA GLU A 37 -7.22 6.51 9.88
C GLU A 37 -6.97 6.79 11.36
N THR A 38 -6.96 5.76 12.21
CA THR A 38 -6.99 5.91 13.67
C THR A 38 -5.75 5.40 14.40
N ASN A 39 -4.90 4.62 13.72
CA ASN A 39 -3.68 4.07 14.29
C ASN A 39 -2.46 4.72 13.63
N ASP A 40 -1.66 5.44 14.42
CA ASP A 40 -0.50 6.19 13.94
C ASP A 40 0.62 5.29 13.35
N ASP A 41 0.71 4.04 13.81
CA ASP A 41 1.64 3.06 13.27
C ASP A 41 1.20 2.56 11.89
N TRP A 42 -0.09 2.64 11.58
CA TRP A 42 -0.65 2.21 10.30
C TRP A 42 -0.67 3.37 9.32
N GLN A 43 0.13 3.25 8.26
CA GLN A 43 0.24 4.30 7.27
C GLN A 43 -0.18 3.81 5.89
N LEU A 44 -1.02 4.60 5.23
CA LEU A 44 -1.51 4.32 3.89
C LEU A 44 -0.95 5.34 2.91
N PHE A 45 -0.47 4.86 1.78
CA PHE A 45 0.08 5.67 0.71
C PHE A 45 -0.58 5.29 -0.62
N LEU A 46 -0.68 6.29 -1.50
CA LEU A 46 -1.27 6.18 -2.82
C LEU A 46 -0.20 6.45 -3.86
N TRP A 47 -0.24 5.71 -4.97
CA TRP A 47 0.56 6.02 -6.15
C TRP A 47 -0.27 6.81 -7.14
N LYS A 48 0.21 8.01 -7.47
CA LYS A 48 -0.41 8.93 -8.40
C LYS A 48 0.43 9.07 -9.68
N GLU A 49 -0.18 8.88 -10.84
CA GLU A 49 0.39 9.29 -12.13
C GLU A 49 -0.47 10.42 -12.68
N GLU A 50 0.16 11.55 -13.01
CA GLU A 50 -0.53 12.79 -13.39
C GLU A 50 -1.64 13.16 -12.37
N GLU A 51 -2.90 13.02 -12.76
CA GLU A 51 -4.07 13.29 -11.93
C GLU A 51 -4.70 12.03 -11.31
N ASP A 52 -4.33 10.84 -11.79
CA ASP A 52 -4.97 9.59 -11.43
C ASP A 52 -4.26 8.84 -10.31
N VAL A 53 -5.06 8.34 -9.36
CA VAL A 53 -4.58 7.43 -8.31
C VAL A 53 -4.76 6.00 -8.81
N ILE A 54 -3.63 5.32 -9.05
CA ILE A 54 -3.60 4.01 -9.73
C ILE A 54 -2.99 2.90 -8.88
N GLY A 55 -2.43 3.22 -7.71
CA GLY A 55 -1.84 2.24 -6.81
C GLY A 55 -2.01 2.62 -5.34
N ILE A 56 -1.86 1.63 -4.48
CA ILE A 56 -1.94 1.77 -3.03
C ILE A 56 -0.91 0.87 -2.37
N ILE A 57 -0.29 1.37 -1.31
CA ILE A 57 0.59 0.60 -0.45
C ILE A 57 0.34 1.01 0.99
N GLY A 58 0.01 0.03 1.83
CA GLY A 58 -0.30 0.21 3.23
C GLY A 58 0.72 -0.54 4.09
N VAL A 59 1.20 0.10 5.14
CA VAL A 59 2.29 -0.40 5.98
C VAL A 59 1.98 -0.25 7.46
N VAL A 60 2.70 -1.01 8.26
CA VAL A 60 2.76 -0.86 9.71
C VAL A 60 4.19 -0.57 10.11
N LEU A 61 4.38 0.53 10.83
CA LEU A 61 5.67 0.86 11.43
C LEU A 61 5.85 0.05 12.71
N ARG A 62 7.02 -0.58 12.84
CA ARG A 62 7.48 -1.21 14.07
C ARG A 62 8.90 -0.74 14.32
N ALA A 63 9.43 -0.96 15.53
CA ALA A 63 10.79 -0.53 15.89
C ALA A 63 11.84 -0.99 14.87
N GLY A 64 12.30 -0.06 14.01
CA GLY A 64 13.28 -0.33 12.95
C GLY A 64 12.77 -1.10 11.73
N GLN A 65 11.45 -1.32 11.61
CA GLN A 65 10.86 -2.12 10.52
C GLN A 65 9.64 -1.43 9.91
N VAL A 66 9.44 -1.65 8.61
CA VAL A 66 8.22 -1.28 7.88
C VAL A 66 7.63 -2.55 7.30
N GLU A 67 6.54 -3.01 7.90
CA GLU A 67 5.84 -4.21 7.43
C GLU A 67 4.78 -3.82 6.39
N ILE A 68 4.89 -4.33 5.17
CA ILE A 68 3.93 -4.07 4.10
C ILE A 68 2.71 -4.97 4.30
N GLN A 69 1.58 -4.36 4.63
CA GLN A 69 0.32 -5.05 4.87
C GLN A 69 -0.49 -5.24 3.60
N HIS A 70 -0.56 -4.20 2.78
CA HIS A 70 -1.35 -4.15 1.57
C HIS A 70 -0.55 -3.53 0.44
N ILE A 71 -0.64 -4.10 -0.75
CA ILE A 71 -0.09 -3.51 -1.97
C ILE A 71 -0.96 -3.90 -3.14
N SER A 72 -1.48 -2.92 -3.87
CA SER A 72 -2.23 -3.20 -5.09
C SER A 72 -2.07 -2.11 -6.13
N VAL A 73 -2.23 -2.51 -7.39
CA VAL A 73 -2.25 -1.62 -8.55
C VAL A 73 -3.56 -1.87 -9.29
N ASN A 74 -4.17 -0.79 -9.76
CA ASN A 74 -5.33 -0.82 -10.64
C ASN A 74 -5.07 -1.80 -11.80
N PRO A 75 -5.95 -2.79 -12.07
CA PRO A 75 -5.76 -3.78 -13.11
C PRO A 75 -5.32 -3.23 -14.47
N SER A 76 -5.87 -2.09 -14.91
CA SER A 76 -5.53 -1.48 -16.21
C SER A 76 -4.11 -0.92 -16.28
N HIS A 77 -3.44 -0.77 -15.13
CA HIS A 77 -2.09 -0.21 -15.00
C HIS A 77 -1.06 -1.26 -14.51
N ARG A 78 -1.43 -2.55 -14.48
CA ARG A 78 -0.51 -3.62 -14.07
C ARG A 78 0.53 -3.90 -15.15
N HIS A 79 1.61 -4.57 -14.75
CA HIS A 79 2.73 -4.98 -15.62
C HIS A 79 3.58 -3.83 -16.16
N GLN A 80 3.40 -2.62 -15.64
CA GLN A 80 4.18 -1.41 -16.00
C GLN A 80 5.26 -1.05 -14.97
N GLY A 81 5.53 -1.93 -13.99
CA GLY A 81 6.54 -1.69 -12.95
C GLY A 81 6.05 -0.86 -11.75
N ILE A 82 4.85 -0.27 -11.78
CA ILE A 82 4.31 0.59 -10.72
C ILE A 82 4.39 -0.01 -9.31
N GLY A 83 4.09 -1.30 -9.16
CA GLY A 83 4.21 -1.97 -7.85
C GLY A 83 5.64 -1.96 -7.31
N LYS A 84 6.64 -2.16 -8.18
CA LYS A 84 8.06 -2.08 -7.79
C LYS A 84 8.44 -0.65 -7.43
N GLU A 85 7.98 0.33 -8.21
CA GLU A 85 8.21 1.74 -7.93
C GLU A 85 7.60 2.20 -6.59
N MET A 86 6.42 1.69 -6.22
CA MET A 86 5.85 1.94 -4.89
C MET A 86 6.73 1.40 -3.77
N VAL A 87 7.25 0.17 -3.89
CA VAL A 87 8.13 -0.43 -2.88
C VAL A 87 9.46 0.31 -2.79
N LYS A 88 10.03 0.72 -3.93
CA LYS A 88 11.24 1.54 -3.97
C LYS A 88 11.03 2.90 -3.30
N ALA A 89 9.95 3.60 -3.63
CA ALA A 89 9.61 4.87 -3.00
C ALA A 89 9.38 4.73 -1.48
N LEU A 90 8.83 3.60 -1.04
CA LEU A 90 8.69 3.29 0.39
C LEU A 90 10.06 3.07 1.07
N LYS A 91 11.00 2.39 0.40
CA LYS A 91 12.39 2.21 0.88
C LYS A 91 13.09 3.56 1.03
N ASP A 92 12.92 4.45 0.05
CA ASP A 92 13.49 5.81 0.08
C ASP A 92 12.87 6.67 1.18
N LEU A 93 11.57 6.46 1.49
CA LEU A 93 10.88 7.15 2.58
C LEU A 93 11.36 6.69 3.97
N TYR A 94 11.78 5.42 4.08
CA TYR A 94 12.23 4.79 5.32
C TYR A 94 13.63 4.17 5.19
N PRO A 95 14.69 4.96 4.90
CA PRO A 95 16.00 4.45 4.53
C PRO A 95 16.70 3.64 5.63
N ASN A 96 16.32 3.86 6.89
CA ASN A 96 16.89 3.20 8.07
C ASN A 96 16.02 2.06 8.61
N HIS A 97 14.96 1.66 7.89
CA HIS A 97 14.07 0.58 8.33
C HIS A 97 14.18 -0.62 7.40
N GLU A 98 14.08 -1.81 7.98
CA GLU A 98 13.98 -3.05 7.21
C GLU A 98 12.56 -3.20 6.66
N LEU A 99 12.42 -3.36 5.34
CA LEU A 99 11.14 -3.70 4.73
C LEU A 99 10.83 -5.18 4.98
N LYS A 100 9.66 -5.46 5.57
CA LYS A 100 9.17 -6.82 5.82
C LYS A 100 7.87 -7.06 5.07
N PRO A 101 7.71 -8.19 4.37
CA PRO A 101 6.40 -8.62 3.88
C PRO A 101 5.59 -9.31 4.99
N ASN A 102 4.29 -9.40 4.78
CA ASN A 102 3.42 -10.40 5.40
C ASN A 102 3.18 -11.59 4.44
N GLU A 103 2.38 -12.57 4.85
CA GLU A 103 2.09 -13.78 4.05
C GLU A 103 1.43 -13.48 2.68
N PHE A 104 0.71 -12.35 2.54
CA PHE A 104 0.03 -11.96 1.31
C PHE A 104 0.90 -11.10 0.38
N THR A 105 2.01 -10.55 0.87
CA THR A 105 2.88 -9.63 0.12
C THR A 105 4.26 -10.20 -0.17
N ALA A 106 4.68 -11.28 0.52
CA ALA A 106 5.98 -11.92 0.38
C ALA A 106 6.31 -12.29 -1.07
N ALA A 107 5.42 -13.02 -1.75
CA ALA A 107 5.63 -13.46 -3.13
C ALA A 107 5.77 -12.30 -4.14
N PHE A 108 5.23 -11.11 -3.82
CA PHE A 108 5.42 -9.91 -4.63
C PHE A 108 6.76 -9.24 -4.31
N LEU A 109 7.10 -9.10 -3.03
CA LEU A 109 8.35 -8.48 -2.57
C LEU A 109 9.59 -9.25 -3.03
N GLU A 110 9.55 -10.58 -3.04
CA GLU A 110 10.65 -11.42 -3.54
C GLU A 110 11.00 -11.12 -5.00
N LYS A 111 10.01 -10.71 -5.81
CA LYS A 111 10.20 -10.34 -7.22
C LYS A 111 10.68 -8.91 -7.43
N CYS A 112 10.74 -8.10 -6.36
CA CYS A 112 11.12 -6.70 -6.45
C CYS A 112 12.63 -6.48 -6.51
N GLU A 113 13.46 -7.51 -6.27
CA GLU A 113 14.94 -7.42 -6.33
C GLU A 113 15.48 -6.20 -5.55
N LEU A 114 15.03 -6.06 -4.30
CA LEU A 114 15.29 -4.89 -3.43
C LEU A 114 16.72 -4.78 -2.92
#